data_AF-A0A7X7PDR1-F1
#
_entry.id   AF-A0A7X7PDR1-F1
#
_cell.length_a   1.000
_cell.length_b   1.000
_cell.length_c   1.000
_cell.angle_alpha   90.00
_cell.angle_beta   90.00
_cell.angle_gamma   90.00
#
_symmetry.space_group_name_H-M   'P 1'
#
loop_
_entity.id
_entity.type
_entity.pdbx_description
1 polymer ?
#
loop_
_entity_poly.entity_id
_entity_poly.type
_entity_poly.pdbx_seq_one_letter_code
_entity_poly.pdbx_strand_id
1 'polypeptide(L)'
;MSRPAVFLDRDGTLIEERSYLADPEGVTLLPGVAAGLEALQHHGYRLIVVTNQSGIARGLIRPEAYELVRRRLDALLADHGVVLDGVYVCPHHPSITGPCDCRKPGLALYRQAAAEHDLDFARSVFIGDKPSDVEPARALGGRAILVRTGYGRTSEGAVDASAEVADDFAHAVELVLGTGAAAGP
;
A
#
# COMPACT_ATOMS: atom_id res chain seq x y z
N MET A 1 6.08 23.30 4.42
CA MET A 1 6.19 22.69 3.08
C MET A 1 5.58 21.32 3.19
N SER A 2 4.62 21.01 2.33
CA SER A 2 3.93 19.72 2.29
C SER A 2 4.93 18.58 2.03
N ARG A 3 4.66 17.41 2.62
CA ARG A 3 5.57 16.26 2.63
C ARG A 3 5.19 15.24 1.55
N PRO A 4 6.16 14.53 0.93
CA PRO A 4 5.83 13.41 0.08
C PRO A 4 5.37 12.21 0.92
N ALA A 5 4.55 11.34 0.33
CA ALA A 5 4.15 10.08 0.91
C ALA A 5 4.39 8.91 -0.03
N VAL A 6 4.56 7.73 0.54
CA VAL A 6 4.35 6.47 -0.16
C VAL A 6 3.03 5.89 0.35
N PHE A 7 2.05 5.83 -0.54
CA PHE A 7 0.78 5.16 -0.32
C PHE A 7 0.93 3.68 -0.67
N LEU A 8 0.63 2.82 0.29
CA LEU A 8 0.96 1.40 0.27
C LEU A 8 -0.34 0.60 0.33
N ASP A 9 -0.57 -0.31 -0.60
CA ASP A 9 -1.48 -1.42 -0.33
C ASP A 9 -0.88 -2.35 0.75
N ARG A 10 -1.72 -3.18 1.37
CA ARG A 10 -1.30 -4.09 2.45
C ARG A 10 -1.04 -5.50 1.92
N ASP A 11 -2.08 -6.16 1.40
CA ASP A 11 -2.09 -7.59 1.09
C ASP A 11 -1.49 -7.82 -0.30
N GLY A 12 -0.40 -8.57 -0.39
CA GLY A 12 0.35 -8.74 -1.63
C GLY A 12 1.40 -7.64 -1.87
N THR A 13 1.49 -6.63 -1.01
CA THR A 13 2.46 -5.52 -1.11
C THR A 13 3.37 -5.42 0.11
N LEU A 14 2.80 -5.30 1.32
CA LEU A 14 3.56 -5.31 2.58
C LEU A 14 3.63 -6.71 3.20
N ILE A 15 2.53 -7.46 3.11
CA ILE A 15 2.41 -8.81 3.65
C ILE A 15 1.99 -9.79 2.56
N GLU A 16 2.19 -11.09 2.80
CA GLU A 16 1.70 -12.14 1.91
C GLU A 16 0.17 -12.04 1.72
N GLU A 17 -0.27 -12.10 0.47
CA GLU A 17 -1.71 -12.18 0.13
C GLU A 17 -2.25 -13.57 0.52
N ARG A 18 -3.23 -13.59 1.44
CA ARG A 18 -3.80 -14.82 2.02
C ARG A 18 -5.32 -14.91 1.95
N SER A 19 -5.97 -14.07 1.14
CA SER A 19 -7.41 -14.02 0.93
C SER A 19 -8.22 -13.98 2.23
N TYR A 20 -8.57 -12.76 2.66
CA TYR A 20 -9.32 -12.52 3.89
C TYR A 20 -8.59 -12.89 5.18
N LEU A 21 -7.30 -12.51 5.29
CA LEU A 21 -6.49 -12.72 6.49
C LEU A 21 -7.16 -12.11 7.73
N ALA A 22 -7.55 -12.97 8.67
CA ALA A 22 -8.20 -12.61 9.93
C ALA A 22 -7.45 -13.13 11.18
N ASP A 23 -6.45 -13.98 10.99
CA ASP A 23 -5.59 -14.49 12.05
C ASP A 23 -4.28 -13.68 12.11
N PRO A 24 -3.95 -13.01 13.23
CA PRO A 24 -2.69 -12.30 13.36
C PRO A 24 -1.46 -13.20 13.16
N GLU A 25 -1.51 -14.49 13.52
CA GLU A 25 -0.36 -15.39 13.32
C GLU A 25 -0.07 -15.68 11.84
N GLY A 26 -1.03 -15.39 10.95
CA GLY A 26 -0.84 -15.49 9.51
C GLY A 26 -0.18 -14.26 8.87
N VAL A 27 0.16 -13.23 9.65
CA VAL A 27 0.81 -12.01 9.14
C VAL A 27 2.30 -12.26 8.92
N THR A 28 2.70 -12.30 7.65
CA THR A 28 4.10 -12.45 7.22
C THR A 28 4.47 -11.27 6.33
N LEU A 29 5.48 -10.49 6.74
CA LEU A 29 6.05 -9.44 5.88
C LEU A 29 6.67 -10.06 4.64
N LEU A 30 6.46 -9.44 3.48
CA LEU A 30 7.17 -9.84 2.26
C LEU A 30 8.66 -9.50 2.38
N PRO A 31 9.55 -10.25 1.67
CA PRO A 31 10.98 -9.97 1.66
C PRO A 31 11.27 -8.50 1.29
N GLY A 32 12.19 -7.87 2.01
CA GLY A 32 12.61 -6.49 1.74
C GLY A 32 11.67 -5.40 2.24
N VAL A 33 10.45 -5.73 2.70
CA VAL A 33 9.46 -4.71 3.13
C VAL A 33 9.96 -3.87 4.29
N ALA A 34 10.42 -4.49 5.38
CA ALA A 34 10.86 -3.74 6.56
C ALA A 34 12.02 -2.77 6.24
N ALA A 35 13.08 -3.28 5.60
CA ALA A 35 14.23 -2.48 5.19
C ALA A 35 13.86 -1.39 4.17
N GLY A 36 12.97 -1.70 3.24
CA GLY A 36 12.49 -0.76 2.23
C GLY A 36 11.69 0.40 2.84
N LEU A 37 10.78 0.09 3.76
CA LEU A 37 10.01 1.11 4.48
C LEU A 37 10.90 1.96 5.38
N GLU A 38 11.87 1.37 6.07
CA GLU A 38 12.86 2.10 6.86
C GLU A 38 13.64 3.09 5.97
N ALA A 39 14.08 2.65 4.78
CA ALA A 39 14.78 3.51 3.84
C ALA A 39 13.90 4.67 3.35
N LEU A 40 12.64 4.42 2.99
CA LEU A 40 11.69 5.46 2.60
C LEU A 40 11.45 6.48 3.72
N GLN A 41 11.28 6.00 4.96
CA GLN A 41 11.13 6.85 6.15
C GLN A 41 12.36 7.75 6.35
N HIS A 42 13.58 7.20 6.24
CA HIS A 42 14.82 7.98 6.34
C HIS A 42 14.98 9.03 5.22
N HIS A 43 14.39 8.80 4.05
CA HIS A 43 14.35 9.77 2.96
C HIS A 43 13.20 10.80 3.09
N GLY A 44 12.49 10.79 4.21
CA GLY A 44 11.48 11.81 4.54
C GLY A 44 10.10 11.57 3.94
N TYR A 45 9.84 10.37 3.40
CA TYR A 45 8.50 9.98 2.99
C TYR A 45 7.62 9.66 4.20
N ARG A 46 6.35 10.04 4.12
CA ARG A 46 5.30 9.52 5.01
C ARG A 46 4.84 8.15 4.52
N LEU A 47 4.73 7.19 5.43
CA LEU A 47 4.30 5.83 5.11
C LEU A 47 2.81 5.68 5.41
N ILE A 48 1.99 5.66 4.37
CA ILE A 48 0.53 5.64 4.49
C ILE A 48 -0.02 4.34 3.91
N VAL A 49 -0.68 3.51 4.72
CA VAL A 49 -1.38 2.32 4.22
C VAL A 49 -2.79 2.69 3.79
N VAL A 50 -3.19 2.28 2.58
CA VAL A 50 -4.57 2.39 2.08
C VAL A 50 -5.01 1.02 1.58
N THR A 51 -5.97 0.39 2.27
CA THR A 51 -6.34 -1.01 2.03
C THR A 51 -7.85 -1.25 1.90
N ASN A 52 -8.23 -2.14 0.98
CA ASN A 52 -9.60 -2.60 0.79
C ASN A 52 -9.85 -3.88 1.61
N GLN A 53 -10.62 -3.79 2.69
CA GLN A 53 -10.93 -4.90 3.60
C GLN A 53 -12.38 -5.39 3.45
N SER A 54 -12.74 -5.79 2.22
CA SER A 54 -14.12 -6.19 1.89
C SER A 54 -14.61 -7.46 2.60
N GLY A 55 -13.70 -8.22 3.22
CA GLY A 55 -14.05 -9.33 4.10
C GLY A 55 -14.95 -8.90 5.27
N ILE A 56 -14.85 -7.63 5.69
CA ILE A 56 -15.70 -7.06 6.75
C ILE A 56 -17.16 -6.96 6.27
N ALA A 57 -17.43 -6.27 5.15
CA ALA A 57 -18.79 -6.22 4.59
C ALA A 57 -19.34 -7.61 4.25
N ARG A 58 -18.48 -8.56 3.86
CA ARG A 58 -18.87 -9.94 3.56
C ARG A 58 -19.15 -10.79 4.81
N GLY A 59 -18.89 -10.28 6.02
CA GLY A 59 -19.01 -11.03 7.26
C GLY A 59 -17.95 -12.13 7.44
N LEU A 60 -16.90 -12.14 6.62
CA LEU A 60 -15.79 -13.10 6.65
C LEU A 60 -14.72 -12.70 7.67
N ILE A 61 -14.58 -11.40 7.93
CA ILE A 61 -13.63 -10.84 8.89
C ILE A 61 -14.43 -10.01 9.89
N ARG A 62 -14.28 -10.32 11.18
CA ARG A 62 -14.81 -9.46 12.24
C ARG A 62 -13.93 -8.21 12.38
N PRO A 63 -14.48 -7.01 12.65
CA PRO A 63 -13.68 -5.81 12.86
C PRO A 63 -12.56 -5.97 13.90
N GLU A 64 -12.82 -6.73 14.96
CA GLU A 64 -11.84 -7.01 16.01
C GLU A 64 -10.69 -7.89 15.51
N ALA A 65 -10.99 -8.85 14.63
CA ALA A 65 -9.98 -9.71 14.02
C ALA A 65 -9.09 -8.93 13.03
N TYR A 66 -9.69 -8.03 12.25
CA TYR A 66 -8.94 -7.08 11.41
C TYR A 66 -7.98 -6.24 12.26
N GLU A 67 -8.45 -5.73 13.39
CA GLU A 67 -7.63 -4.91 14.28
C GLU A 67 -6.47 -5.69 14.92
N LEU A 68 -6.65 -6.98 15.23
CA LEU A 68 -5.56 -7.85 15.68
C LEU A 68 -4.50 -8.06 14.59
N VAL A 69 -4.93 -8.30 13.35
CA VAL A 69 -4.04 -8.40 12.18
C VAL A 69 -3.28 -7.09 11.96
N ARG A 70 -3.96 -5.94 12.06
CA ARG A 70 -3.33 -4.61 11.97
C ARG A 70 -2.26 -4.42 13.03
N ARG A 71 -2.58 -4.71 14.29
CA ARG A 71 -1.61 -4.61 15.40
C ARG A 71 -0.41 -5.52 15.23
N ARG A 72 -0.60 -6.71 14.66
CA ARG A 72 0.51 -7.61 14.37
C ARG A 72 1.44 -7.05 13.30
N LEU A 73 0.90 -6.47 12.23
CA LEU A 73 1.70 -5.77 11.22
C LEU A 73 2.48 -4.61 11.84
N ASP A 74 1.83 -3.78 12.66
CA ASP A 74 2.50 -2.67 13.36
C ASP A 74 3.66 -3.18 14.23
N ALA A 75 3.46 -4.27 14.98
CA ALA A 75 4.49 -4.87 15.83
C ALA A 75 5.69 -5.39 15.02
N LEU A 76 5.43 -6.10 13.92
CA LEU A 76 6.50 -6.60 13.04
C LEU A 76 7.32 -5.46 12.44
N LEU A 77 6.69 -4.34 12.06
CA LEU A 77 7.39 -3.17 11.54
C LEU A 77 8.17 -2.42 12.63
N ALA A 78 7.61 -2.33 13.84
CA ALA A 78 8.24 -1.69 14.98
C ALA A 78 9.55 -2.38 15.40
N ASP A 79 9.65 -3.70 15.24
CA ASP A 79 10.89 -4.46 15.45
C ASP A 79 12.05 -3.99 14.54
N HIS A 80 11.73 -3.27 13.46
CA HIS A 80 12.67 -2.66 12.53
C HIS A 80 12.70 -1.12 12.59
N GLY A 81 12.10 -0.50 13.61
CA GLY A 81 12.07 0.96 13.74
C GLY A 81 11.20 1.67 12.68
N VAL A 82 10.35 0.93 11.98
CA VAL A 82 9.42 1.47 10.98
C VAL A 82 8.12 1.87 11.65
N VAL A 83 7.66 3.10 11.40
CA VAL A 83 6.38 3.60 11.89
C VAL A 83 5.50 3.97 10.71
N LEU A 84 4.30 3.38 10.65
CA LEU A 84 3.28 3.80 9.70
C LEU A 84 2.65 5.10 10.20
N ASP A 85 2.69 6.15 9.38
CA ASP A 85 2.13 7.46 9.74
C ASP A 85 0.60 7.43 9.75
N GLY A 86 -0.03 6.57 8.95
CA GLY A 86 -1.48 6.39 8.94
C GLY A 86 -1.91 5.11 8.22
N VAL A 87 -3.03 4.53 8.68
CA VAL A 87 -3.64 3.33 8.10
C VAL A 87 -5.12 3.62 7.81
N TYR A 88 -5.47 3.61 6.53
CA TYR A 88 -6.79 3.96 6.03
C TYR A 88 -7.44 2.75 5.38
N VAL A 89 -8.69 2.48 5.75
CA VAL A 89 -9.34 1.19 5.47
C VAL A 89 -10.71 1.41 4.86
N CYS A 90 -10.97 0.73 3.74
CA CYS A 90 -12.32 0.61 3.23
C CYS A 90 -12.91 -0.77 3.60
N PRO A 91 -13.91 -0.85 4.50
CA PRO A 91 -14.56 -2.13 4.85
C PRO A 91 -15.64 -2.56 3.84
N HIS A 92 -16.02 -1.67 2.92
CA HIS A 92 -17.20 -1.79 2.06
C HIS A 92 -17.04 -2.77 0.88
N HIS A 93 -18.19 -3.27 0.40
CA HIS A 93 -18.30 -4.05 -0.83
C HIS A 93 -19.48 -3.55 -1.68
N PRO A 94 -19.31 -3.23 -2.98
CA PRO A 94 -20.34 -2.59 -3.79
C PRO A 94 -21.68 -3.31 -3.84
N SER A 95 -21.67 -4.65 -3.85
CA SER A 95 -22.90 -5.46 -3.90
C SER A 95 -23.57 -5.68 -2.54
N ILE A 96 -22.96 -5.24 -1.44
CA ILE A 96 -23.47 -5.48 -0.07
C ILE A 96 -23.81 -4.15 0.60
N THR A 97 -22.85 -3.22 0.61
CA THR A 97 -22.98 -1.92 1.28
C THR A 97 -23.30 -0.79 0.29
N GLY A 98 -23.40 -1.08 -1.01
CA GLY A 98 -23.48 -0.08 -2.06
C GLY A 98 -22.12 0.51 -2.44
N PRO A 99 -22.09 1.37 -3.48
CA PRO A 99 -20.88 2.09 -3.89
C PRO A 99 -20.42 3.07 -2.79
N CYS A 100 -19.11 3.29 -2.69
CA CYS A 100 -18.51 4.26 -1.78
C CYS A 100 -17.24 4.86 -2.37
N ASP A 101 -16.87 6.06 -1.91
CA ASP A 101 -15.72 6.79 -2.44
C ASP A 101 -14.38 6.37 -1.82
N CYS A 102 -14.42 5.56 -0.75
CA CYS A 102 -13.24 5.09 -0.03
C CYS A 102 -12.66 3.79 -0.60
N ARG A 103 -13.47 2.97 -1.31
CA ARG A 103 -13.01 1.72 -1.88
C ARG A 103 -12.13 2.00 -3.09
N LYS A 104 -10.87 1.57 -3.05
CA LYS A 104 -9.95 1.70 -4.20
C LYS A 104 -10.59 1.12 -5.48
N PRO A 105 -10.56 1.84 -6.62
CA PRO A 105 -9.73 3.01 -6.93
C PRO A 105 -10.29 4.38 -6.45
N GLY A 106 -11.31 4.39 -5.58
CA GLY A 106 -11.84 5.59 -4.95
C GLY A 106 -10.78 6.40 -4.19
N LEU A 107 -10.92 7.73 -4.23
CA LEU A 107 -9.89 8.67 -3.82
C LEU A 107 -10.05 9.19 -2.38
N ALA A 108 -11.16 8.87 -1.70
CA ALA A 108 -11.51 9.51 -0.44
C ALA A 108 -10.47 9.25 0.65
N LEU A 109 -9.96 8.03 0.78
CA LEU A 109 -8.95 7.68 1.80
C LEU A 109 -7.61 8.38 1.57
N TYR A 110 -7.18 8.49 0.31
CA TYR A 110 -5.96 9.21 -0.05
C TYR A 110 -6.06 10.71 0.25
N ARG A 111 -7.21 11.33 -0.08
CA ARG A 111 -7.49 12.74 0.23
C ARG A 111 -7.57 13.00 1.73
N GLN A 112 -8.19 12.08 2.47
CA GLN A 112 -8.23 12.13 3.93
C GLN A 112 -6.80 12.12 4.49
N ALA A 113 -5.97 11.16 4.06
CA ALA A 113 -4.58 11.08 4.49
C ALA A 113 -3.77 12.33 4.14
N ALA A 114 -3.97 12.89 2.94
CA ALA A 114 -3.28 14.12 2.54
C ALA A 114 -3.66 15.32 3.42
N ALA A 115 -4.93 15.45 3.81
CA ALA A 115 -5.39 16.49 4.70
C ALA A 115 -4.83 16.32 6.14
N GLU A 116 -4.84 15.08 6.66
CA GLU A 116 -4.39 14.79 8.03
C GLU A 116 -2.86 14.92 8.20
N HIS A 117 -2.09 14.65 7.15
CA HIS A 117 -0.62 14.61 7.21
C HIS A 117 0.11 15.71 6.40
N ASP A 118 -0.63 16.67 5.81
CA ASP A 118 -0.09 17.75 4.95
C ASP A 118 0.74 17.20 3.78
N LEU A 119 0.14 16.29 2.99
CA LEU A 119 0.84 15.55 1.93
C LEU A 119 0.72 16.22 0.55
N ASP A 120 1.79 16.10 -0.24
CA ASP A 120 1.86 16.54 -1.64
C ASP A 120 1.79 15.33 -2.58
N PHE A 121 0.67 15.18 -3.29
CA PHE A 121 0.48 14.08 -4.24
C PHE A 121 1.47 14.11 -5.40
N ALA A 122 1.89 15.28 -5.89
CA ALA A 122 2.81 15.40 -7.01
C ALA A 122 4.20 14.83 -6.70
N ARG A 123 4.53 14.72 -5.40
CA ARG A 123 5.77 14.14 -4.89
C ARG A 123 5.55 12.77 -4.23
N SER A 124 4.34 12.23 -4.31
CA SER A 124 3.96 10.97 -3.67
C SER A 124 3.94 9.81 -4.66
N VAL A 125 4.10 8.61 -4.12
CA VAL A 125 4.13 7.36 -4.88
C VAL A 125 3.06 6.41 -4.36
N PHE A 126 2.44 5.64 -5.24
CA PHE A 126 1.41 4.66 -4.95
C PHE A 126 1.94 3.28 -5.32
N ILE A 127 2.04 2.40 -4.33
CA ILE A 127 2.59 1.06 -4.49
C ILE A 127 1.53 0.03 -4.11
N GLY A 128 1.25 -0.89 -5.02
CA GLY A 128 0.28 -1.96 -4.81
C GLY A 128 0.40 -3.11 -5.81
N ASP A 129 -0.39 -4.16 -5.62
CA ASP A 129 -0.35 -5.38 -6.41
C ASP A 129 -1.51 -5.50 -7.42
N LYS A 130 -2.46 -4.56 -7.39
CA LYS A 130 -3.60 -4.49 -8.31
C LYS A 130 -3.67 -3.12 -8.99
N PRO A 131 -4.29 -3.04 -10.19
CA PRO A 131 -4.57 -1.78 -10.87
C PRO A 131 -5.30 -0.77 -9.96
N SER A 132 -6.27 -1.24 -9.17
CA SER A 132 -7.02 -0.37 -8.25
C SER A 132 -6.16 0.37 -7.23
N ASP A 133 -4.97 -0.14 -6.92
CA ASP A 133 -4.07 0.45 -5.91
C ASP A 133 -3.26 1.61 -6.47
N VAL A 134 -2.93 1.53 -7.76
CA VAL A 134 -2.03 2.46 -8.45
C VAL A 134 -2.78 3.44 -9.36
N GLU A 135 -4.00 3.10 -9.80
CA GLU A 135 -4.90 4.01 -10.53
C GLU A 135 -5.11 5.38 -9.86
N PRO A 136 -5.25 5.49 -8.51
CA PRO A 136 -5.38 6.77 -7.83
C PRO A 136 -4.22 7.73 -8.10
N ALA A 137 -3.01 7.23 -8.38
CA ALA A 137 -1.84 8.06 -8.66
C ALA A 137 -2.10 9.00 -9.83
N ARG A 138 -2.68 8.49 -10.92
CA ARG A 138 -3.00 9.29 -12.11
C ARG A 138 -4.00 10.40 -11.81
N ALA A 139 -5.04 10.10 -11.04
CA ALA A 139 -6.08 11.06 -10.69
C ALA A 139 -5.59 12.14 -9.70
N LEU A 140 -4.61 11.80 -8.86
CA LEU A 140 -4.07 12.67 -7.82
C LEU A 140 -2.76 13.35 -8.24
N GLY A 141 -2.17 12.96 -9.37
CA GLY A 141 -0.94 13.53 -9.92
C GLY A 141 0.36 12.93 -9.37
N GLY A 142 0.29 11.77 -8.71
CA GLY A 142 1.45 11.05 -8.19
C GLY A 142 2.02 10.01 -9.15
N ARG A 143 3.05 9.29 -8.70
CA ARG A 143 3.66 8.16 -9.42
C ARG A 143 3.01 6.84 -9.04
N ALA A 144 2.85 5.94 -10.01
CA ALA A 144 2.30 4.61 -9.84
C ALA A 144 3.41 3.57 -9.98
N ILE A 145 3.51 2.64 -9.01
CA ILE A 145 4.41 1.48 -9.09
C ILE A 145 3.61 0.21 -8.74
N LEU A 146 3.42 -0.67 -9.71
CA LEU A 146 2.83 -1.98 -9.46
C LEU A 146 3.93 -2.96 -9.04
N VAL A 147 3.77 -3.66 -7.92
CA VAL A 147 4.67 -4.77 -7.55
C VAL A 147 4.12 -6.10 -8.06
N ARG A 148 5.00 -6.99 -8.51
CA ARG A 148 4.65 -8.34 -9.00
C ARG A 148 4.37 -9.37 -7.89
N THR A 149 4.51 -9.00 -6.63
CA THR A 149 4.02 -9.79 -5.49
C THR A 149 2.49 -9.84 -5.47
N GLY A 150 1.89 -10.72 -4.66
CA GLY A 150 0.42 -10.86 -4.62
C GLY A 150 -0.18 -11.18 -5.99
N TYR A 151 -1.13 -10.36 -6.44
CA TYR A 151 -1.79 -10.45 -7.74
C TYR A 151 -1.05 -9.70 -8.87
N GLY A 152 0.08 -9.05 -8.58
CA GLY A 152 0.78 -8.18 -9.53
C GLY A 152 1.14 -8.84 -10.86
N ARG A 153 1.66 -10.07 -10.83
CA ARG A 153 2.03 -10.80 -12.07
C ARG A 153 0.85 -11.05 -13.00
N THR A 154 -0.34 -11.25 -12.46
CA THR A 154 -1.54 -11.50 -13.26
C THR A 154 -2.27 -10.20 -13.62
N SER A 155 -1.95 -9.10 -12.94
CA SER A 155 -2.62 -7.81 -13.07
C SER A 155 -1.81 -6.76 -13.85
N GLU A 156 -0.51 -6.97 -14.08
CA GLU A 156 0.37 -6.02 -14.79
C GLU A 156 -0.09 -5.68 -16.22
N GLY A 157 -0.77 -6.61 -16.90
CA GLY A 157 -1.33 -6.32 -18.22
C GLY A 157 -2.52 -5.36 -18.22
N ALA A 158 -3.07 -5.05 -17.04
CA ALA A 158 -4.24 -4.19 -16.86
C ALA A 158 -3.91 -2.81 -16.28
N VAL A 159 -2.63 -2.55 -15.92
CA VAL A 159 -2.23 -1.21 -15.48
C VAL A 159 -1.99 -0.27 -16.67
N ASP A 160 -2.18 1.02 -16.43
CA ASP A 160 -1.86 2.06 -17.42
C ASP A 160 -0.36 2.07 -17.75
N ALA A 161 -0.01 2.38 -19.00
CA ALA A 161 1.38 2.41 -19.46
C ALA A 161 2.27 3.44 -18.73
N SER A 162 1.69 4.39 -18.00
CA SER A 162 2.42 5.32 -17.14
C SER A 162 2.81 4.74 -15.78
N ALA A 163 2.30 3.58 -15.39
CA ALA A 163 2.71 2.89 -14.18
C ALA A 163 4.06 2.17 -14.38
N GLU A 164 4.97 2.36 -13.44
CA GLU A 164 6.20 1.57 -13.35
C GLU A 164 5.86 0.17 -12.79
N VAL A 165 6.66 -0.84 -13.13
CA VAL A 165 6.47 -2.21 -12.64
C VAL A 165 7.73 -2.68 -11.95
N ALA A 166 7.59 -3.13 -10.72
CA ALA A 166 8.65 -3.69 -9.89
C ALA A 166 8.43 -5.19 -9.64
N ASP A 167 9.51 -5.95 -9.51
CA ASP A 167 9.44 -7.40 -9.25
C ASP A 167 8.99 -7.73 -7.83
N ASP A 168 9.34 -6.87 -6.88
CA ASP A 168 9.00 -6.95 -5.48
C ASP A 168 9.07 -5.56 -4.81
N PHE A 169 8.88 -5.52 -3.50
CA PHE A 169 8.90 -4.27 -2.74
C PHE A 169 10.29 -3.61 -2.72
N ALA A 170 11.38 -4.39 -2.72
CA ALA A 170 12.73 -3.84 -2.70
C ALA A 170 13.04 -3.11 -4.01
N HIS A 171 12.72 -3.73 -5.16
CA HIS A 171 12.82 -3.08 -6.47
C HIS A 171 11.92 -1.83 -6.54
N ALA A 172 10.70 -1.86 -5.97
CA ALA A 172 9.87 -0.67 -5.93
C ALA A 172 10.53 0.49 -5.16
N VAL A 173 11.20 0.21 -4.04
CA VAL A 173 11.94 1.22 -3.28
C VAL A 173 13.11 1.79 -4.06
N GLU A 174 13.84 0.96 -4.82
CA GLU A 174 14.92 1.41 -5.71
C GLU A 174 14.40 2.42 -6.76
N LEU A 175 13.24 2.15 -7.36
CA LEU A 175 12.57 3.05 -8.30
C LEU A 175 12.10 4.36 -7.64
N VAL A 176 11.65 4.30 -6.38
CA VAL A 176 11.25 5.50 -5.63
C VAL A 176 12.45 6.39 -5.34
N LEU A 177 13.54 5.80 -4.86
CA LEU A 177 14.73 6.53 -4.42
C LEU A 177 15.67 6.90 -5.56
N GLY A 178 15.44 6.37 -6.77
CA GLY A 178 16.30 6.59 -7.93
C GLY A 178 17.65 5.88 -7.82
N THR A 179 17.76 4.89 -6.92
CA THR A 179 18.94 4.03 -6.78
C THR A 179 18.79 2.87 -7.74
N GLY A 180 18.94 3.14 -9.03
CA GLY A 180 19.16 2.06 -9.99
C GLY A 180 20.42 1.31 -9.59
N ALA A 181 20.39 -0.03 -9.66
CA ALA A 181 21.59 -0.85 -9.59
C ALA A 181 22.66 -0.18 -10.47
N ALA A 182 23.70 0.34 -9.84
CA ALA A 182 24.91 0.69 -10.55
C ALA A 182 25.40 -0.61 -11.18
N ALA A 183 25.03 -0.83 -12.45
CA ALA A 183 25.75 -1.74 -13.30
C ALA A 183 27.21 -1.25 -13.23
N GLY A 184 28.04 -2.09 -12.59
CA GLY A 184 29.45 -1.80 -12.31
C GLY A 184 30.23 -1.48 -13.59
N PRO A 185 31.47 -0.97 -13.42
CA PRO A 185 32.29 -0.45 -14.50
C PRO A 185 32.55 -1.45 -15.64
#